data_AF-A0A1Q3GHP7-F1
#
_entry.id   AF-A0A1Q3GHP7-F1
#
_cell.length_a   1.000
_cell.length_b   1.000
_cell.length_c   1.000
_cell.angle_alpha   90.00
_cell.angle_beta   90.00
_cell.angle_gamma   90.00
#
_symmetry.space_group_name_H-M   'P 1'
#
loop_
_entity.id
_entity.type
_entity.pdbx_description
1 polymer ?
#
loop_
_entity_poly.entity_id
_entity_poly.type
_entity_poly.pdbx_seq_one_letter_code
_entity_poly.pdbx_strand_id
1 'polypeptide(L)'
;MQNYYKAFMLIGFLFVAGWTAQAQTASPYVYGKTNGKYYSISVNNIKAIRVRSGDWIDGIQIVGSAKVTQLAGGRGGGMRTFTLRPGEKVVGIYGTYGRQYVTSLQFRTNRGRYSQTFGKKGGKAFSYIVRDRSYFVGFRVYAGQYMNGIQVLYRKGNSTGGGNNSFERNKVYIFSGNNYTGRRKGFKMGSYNMSQLGIGNDNLSSIRVPRGYKVVLYQDANFKGATRTIYNSLASLNSTWNNRTSSLQVMLSKGGGGGNTGNTGSVVYLNRPVNNATLDNGCTNGRNGMNWTFSWARKARASYYHLRVYRSGSANPFINEQRVRNNSYSINRRGIVANSNRFGWKWKVRAMINGRWTAWSEIRNFRVEPKNTDCGSSGASSNLGKSSYRVMFKNNSIFVVTYRLTYRVNGQKRVIKKEKKAPNWSRSFDVPANATDVKVTIRYLKQTAWAELYRQNITLRRNRCFNVKTKGLSARLSTDCR
;
A
#
# COMPACT_ATOMS: atom_id res chain seq x y z
N MET A 1 41.07 49.91 55.51
CA MET A 1 40.93 50.42 54.12
C MET A 1 39.77 49.67 53.49
N GLN A 2 38.54 50.25 53.48
CA GLN A 2 37.91 50.91 52.31
C GLN A 2 37.90 49.99 51.05
N ASN A 3 36.83 49.70 50.31
CA ASN A 3 35.51 50.30 50.11
C ASN A 3 34.54 49.31 49.39
N TYR A 4 33.25 49.60 49.53
CA TYR A 4 32.02 49.11 48.89
C TYR A 4 32.05 48.68 47.40
N TYR A 5 31.24 47.67 47.00
CA TYR A 5 29.93 47.87 46.32
C TYR A 5 29.27 46.56 45.79
N LYS A 6 27.98 46.42 46.14
CA LYS A 6 26.82 45.95 45.32
C LYS A 6 26.74 44.48 44.85
N ALA A 7 25.87 43.77 45.58
CA ALA A 7 24.81 42.87 45.13
C ALA A 7 24.73 42.49 43.63
N PHE A 8 24.77 41.19 43.37
CA PHE A 8 23.84 40.52 42.46
C PHE A 8 23.47 39.15 43.04
N MET A 9 22.19 38.98 43.38
CA MET A 9 21.60 37.64 43.54
C MET A 9 21.71 36.91 42.21
N LEU A 10 22.33 35.73 42.21
CA LEU A 10 22.01 34.69 41.25
C LEU A 10 21.76 33.40 42.02
N ILE A 11 20.48 33.11 42.24
CA ILE A 11 20.01 31.77 42.58
C ILE A 11 20.34 30.91 41.36
N GLY A 12 21.48 30.23 41.43
CA GLY A 12 21.84 29.19 40.48
C GLY A 12 20.89 28.01 40.65
N PHE A 13 19.77 28.03 39.92
CA PHE A 13 19.05 26.79 39.64
C PHE A 13 20.00 25.89 38.86
N LEU A 14 20.57 24.90 39.54
CA LEU A 14 21.14 23.70 38.93
C LEU A 14 20.02 23.03 38.12
N PHE A 15 19.89 23.41 36.84
CA PHE A 15 19.27 22.56 35.84
C PHE A 15 20.19 21.35 35.68
N VAL A 16 20.04 20.36 36.57
CA VAL A 16 20.39 18.99 36.23
C VAL A 16 19.41 18.62 35.13
N ALA A 17 19.78 18.91 33.89
CA ALA A 17 19.14 18.35 32.73
C ALA A 17 19.34 16.84 32.87
N GLY A 18 18.35 16.17 33.48
CA GLY A 18 18.22 14.73 33.48
C GLY A 18 18.07 14.28 32.03
N TRP A 19 19.19 14.15 31.32
CA TRP A 19 19.27 13.43 30.08
C TRP A 19 19.02 11.97 30.43
N THR A 20 17.74 11.59 30.51
CA THR A 20 17.38 10.18 30.53
C THR A 20 17.89 9.58 29.22
N ALA A 21 18.97 8.81 29.30
CA ALA A 21 19.48 8.08 28.17
C ALA A 21 18.33 7.21 27.63
N GLN A 22 17.91 7.49 26.40
CA GLN A 22 16.76 6.83 25.83
C GLN A 22 16.96 5.31 25.83
N ALA A 23 16.09 4.58 26.53
CA ALA A 23 16.24 3.15 26.72
C ALA A 23 16.36 2.41 25.38
N GLN A 24 17.43 1.62 25.24
CA GLN A 24 17.64 0.74 24.09
C GLN A 24 16.87 -0.58 24.30
N THR A 25 16.16 -1.03 23.28
CA THR A 25 15.37 -2.28 23.27
C THR A 25 16.10 -3.36 22.49
N ALA A 26 16.06 -4.60 22.97
CA ALA A 26 16.59 -5.76 22.25
C ALA A 26 15.51 -6.43 21.38
N SER A 27 15.89 -7.02 20.25
CA SER A 27 14.99 -7.88 19.47
C SER A 27 14.60 -9.13 20.26
N PRO A 28 13.41 -9.71 20.06
CA PRO A 28 12.92 -10.83 20.88
C PRO A 28 13.75 -12.12 20.75
N TYR A 29 14.55 -12.27 19.68
CA TYR A 29 15.35 -13.47 19.44
C TYR A 29 16.81 -13.12 19.20
N VAL A 30 17.69 -14.02 19.67
CA VAL A 30 19.08 -14.16 19.21
C VAL A 30 19.05 -15.08 17.98
N TYR A 31 19.72 -14.68 16.90
CA TYR A 31 19.88 -15.51 15.72
C TYR A 31 21.23 -16.23 15.76
N GLY A 32 21.23 -17.56 15.81
CA GLY A 32 22.42 -18.37 16.02
C GLY A 32 22.44 -19.04 17.39
N LYS A 33 23.63 -19.21 17.96
CA LYS A 33 23.87 -19.81 19.29
C LYS A 33 24.36 -18.76 20.28
N THR A 34 24.14 -19.01 21.56
CA THR A 34 24.51 -18.10 22.68
C THR A 34 25.78 -18.53 23.42
N ASN A 35 26.57 -19.43 22.82
CA ASN A 35 27.86 -19.88 23.35
C ASN A 35 29.01 -18.96 22.88
N GLY A 36 30.13 -18.98 23.60
CA GLY A 36 31.28 -18.08 23.35
C GLY A 36 31.18 -16.77 24.13
N LYS A 37 32.12 -15.85 23.87
CA LYS A 37 32.21 -14.57 24.61
C LYS A 37 31.06 -13.64 24.22
N TYR A 38 30.44 -13.03 25.22
CA TYR A 38 29.35 -12.07 25.04
C TYR A 38 29.88 -10.64 24.86
N TYR A 39 29.31 -9.93 23.90
CA TYR A 39 29.57 -8.53 23.61
C TYR A 39 28.25 -7.77 23.52
N SER A 40 28.20 -6.55 24.06
CA SER A 40 27.11 -5.61 23.86
C SER A 40 27.69 -4.32 23.30
N ILE A 41 27.52 -4.10 22.00
CA ILE A 41 28.09 -2.96 21.28
C ILE A 41 26.99 -2.05 20.79
N SER A 42 27.01 -0.78 21.19
CA SER A 42 26.05 0.22 20.71
C SER A 42 26.65 1.62 20.62
N VAL A 43 26.03 2.43 19.77
CA VAL A 43 26.35 3.85 19.57
C VAL A 43 25.06 4.65 19.45
N ASN A 44 25.11 5.95 19.75
CA ASN A 44 23.95 6.83 19.59
C ASN A 44 23.48 6.92 18.12
N ASN A 45 24.41 7.04 17.17
CA ASN A 45 24.06 7.17 15.76
C ASN A 45 25.05 6.39 14.89
N ILE A 46 24.60 5.27 14.31
CA ILE A 46 25.42 4.45 13.42
C ILE A 46 25.75 5.26 12.15
N LYS A 47 27.04 5.41 11.87
CA LYS A 47 27.61 5.99 10.65
C LYS A 47 28.16 4.93 9.71
N ALA A 48 28.66 3.83 10.25
CA ALA A 48 29.00 2.65 9.45
C ALA A 48 28.91 1.37 10.28
N ILE A 49 28.72 0.25 9.60
CA ILE A 49 28.90 -1.09 10.18
C ILE A 49 30.07 -1.75 9.45
N ARG A 50 31.08 -2.18 10.19
CA ARG A 50 32.21 -2.95 9.67
C ARG A 50 32.02 -4.40 10.06
N VAL A 51 32.20 -5.31 9.12
CA VAL A 51 32.07 -6.75 9.35
C VAL A 51 33.32 -7.44 8.83
N ARG A 52 33.92 -8.27 9.68
CA ARG A 52 34.95 -9.23 9.30
C ARG A 52 34.27 -10.53 8.91
N SER A 53 34.55 -11.02 7.70
CA SER A 53 34.00 -12.28 7.22
C SER A 53 34.90 -12.95 6.19
N GLY A 54 35.01 -14.28 6.27
CA GLY A 54 35.38 -15.17 5.17
C GLY A 54 34.14 -15.92 4.67
N ASP A 55 34.14 -17.26 4.76
CA ASP A 55 32.95 -18.08 4.54
C ASP A 55 31.90 -17.92 5.67
N TRP A 56 32.36 -17.59 6.89
CA TRP A 56 31.53 -17.26 8.04
C TRP A 56 31.75 -15.82 8.50
N ILE A 57 30.92 -15.36 9.44
CA ILE A 57 31.11 -14.05 10.07
C ILE A 57 32.10 -14.19 11.21
N ASP A 58 33.26 -13.55 11.12
CA ASP A 58 34.27 -13.54 12.17
C ASP A 58 33.89 -12.55 13.29
N GLY A 59 33.53 -11.33 12.92
CA GLY A 59 33.21 -10.28 13.90
C GLY A 59 32.58 -9.02 13.30
N ILE A 60 32.03 -8.17 14.17
CA ILE A 60 31.33 -6.94 13.80
C ILE A 60 31.76 -5.76 14.67
N GLN A 61 31.86 -4.58 14.05
CA GLN A 61 32.20 -3.32 14.70
C GLN A 61 31.27 -2.22 14.21
N ILE A 62 30.83 -1.33 15.10
CA ILE A 62 29.95 -0.21 14.77
C ILE A 62 30.72 1.09 14.86
N VAL A 63 30.68 1.88 13.80
CA VAL A 63 31.22 3.24 13.76
C VAL A 63 30.06 4.19 14.04
N GLY A 64 30.10 4.90 15.16
CA GLY A 64 29.14 5.94 15.52
C GLY A 64 29.67 7.35 15.26
N SER A 65 28.85 8.37 15.49
CA SER A 65 29.29 9.78 15.38
C SER A 65 30.43 10.16 16.34
N ALA A 66 30.46 9.60 17.55
CA ALA A 66 31.37 10.00 18.62
C ALA A 66 32.39 8.92 19.01
N LYS A 67 32.14 7.65 18.64
CA LYS A 67 33.02 6.53 18.96
C LYS A 67 32.90 5.41 17.96
N VAL A 68 33.96 4.62 17.83
CA VAL A 68 33.92 3.30 17.21
C VAL A 68 33.89 2.27 18.34
N THR A 69 33.02 1.27 18.24
CA THR A 69 32.95 0.21 19.26
C THR A 69 34.18 -0.69 19.19
N GLN A 70 34.43 -1.49 20.23
CA GLN A 70 35.31 -2.65 20.08
C GLN A 70 34.77 -3.61 18.99
N LEU A 71 35.66 -4.43 18.43
CA LEU A 71 35.29 -5.53 17.55
C LEU A 71 34.66 -6.64 18.39
N ALA A 72 33.41 -7.00 18.08
CA ALA A 72 32.73 -8.13 18.68
C ALA A 72 32.92 -9.38 17.80
N GLY A 73 33.84 -10.26 18.19
CA GLY A 73 34.20 -11.48 17.48
C GLY A 73 35.68 -11.58 17.13
N GLY A 74 36.02 -12.53 16.25
CA GLY A 74 37.39 -12.84 15.85
C GLY A 74 37.99 -11.84 14.84
N ARG A 75 39.31 -11.91 14.68
CA ARG A 75 40.10 -11.05 13.77
C ARG A 75 40.30 -11.65 12.37
N GLY A 76 39.80 -12.86 12.12
CA GLY A 76 39.88 -13.55 10.82
C GLY A 76 39.05 -12.90 9.71
N GLY A 77 39.19 -13.42 8.48
CA GLY A 77 38.45 -12.96 7.30
C GLY A 77 38.90 -11.59 6.76
N GLY A 78 38.13 -11.02 5.83
CA GLY A 78 38.33 -9.66 5.32
C GLY A 78 37.40 -8.65 5.99
N MET A 79 37.92 -7.49 6.39
CA MET A 79 37.09 -6.39 6.94
C MET A 79 36.45 -5.62 5.79
N ARG A 80 35.12 -5.54 5.77
CA ARG A 80 34.39 -4.72 4.80
C ARG A 80 33.43 -3.77 5.51
N THR A 81 33.29 -2.56 4.97
CA THR A 81 32.55 -1.46 5.62
C THR A 81 31.28 -1.11 4.86
N PHE A 82 30.16 -1.04 5.57
CA PHE A 82 28.91 -0.47 5.09
C PHE A 82 28.69 0.92 5.70
N THR A 83 29.10 1.96 4.98
CA THR A 83 28.93 3.36 5.39
C THR A 83 27.50 3.85 5.09
N LEU A 84 26.87 4.53 6.05
CA LEU A 84 25.54 5.12 5.93
C LEU A 84 25.61 6.52 5.32
N ARG A 85 24.69 6.81 4.40
CA ARG A 85 24.53 8.15 3.80
C ARG A 85 23.85 9.11 4.78
N PRO A 86 23.97 10.44 4.60
CA PRO A 86 23.26 11.42 5.42
C PRO A 86 21.77 11.12 5.51
N GLY A 87 21.25 10.98 6.74
CA GLY A 87 19.84 10.69 7.03
C GLY A 87 19.42 9.21 6.86
N GLU A 88 20.34 8.32 6.51
CA GLU A 88 20.10 6.88 6.60
C GLU A 88 20.24 6.38 8.04
N LYS A 89 19.44 5.36 8.34
CA LYS A 89 19.47 4.59 9.58
C LYS A 89 19.35 3.13 9.23
N VAL A 90 20.08 2.26 9.94
CA VAL A 90 19.89 0.81 9.80
C VAL A 90 18.58 0.43 10.48
N VAL A 91 17.71 -0.29 9.77
CA VAL A 91 16.38 -0.68 10.26
C VAL A 91 16.08 -2.16 10.04
N GLY A 92 16.97 -2.88 9.37
CA GLY A 92 16.82 -4.30 9.16
C GLY A 92 18.15 -5.02 9.07
N ILE A 93 18.14 -6.28 9.48
CA ILE A 93 19.19 -7.26 9.31
C ILE A 93 18.59 -8.52 8.70
N TYR A 94 19.35 -9.13 7.80
CA TYR A 94 19.07 -10.41 7.16
C TYR A 94 20.32 -11.25 7.28
N GLY A 95 20.18 -12.56 7.30
CA GLY A 95 21.34 -13.44 7.37
C GLY A 95 20.97 -14.90 7.34
N THR A 96 21.99 -15.73 7.51
CA THR A 96 21.86 -17.17 7.70
C THR A 96 22.74 -17.60 8.86
N TYR A 97 22.35 -18.66 9.56
CA TYR A 97 23.20 -19.32 10.56
C TYR A 97 23.11 -20.83 10.41
N GLY A 98 24.26 -21.49 10.59
CA GLY A 98 24.42 -22.94 10.53
C GLY A 98 24.21 -23.59 11.91
N ARG A 99 24.81 -24.77 12.10
CA ARG A 99 24.75 -25.48 13.39
C ARG A 99 25.45 -24.71 14.52
N GLN A 100 26.58 -24.07 14.21
CA GLN A 100 27.41 -23.37 15.22
C GLN A 100 27.53 -21.86 14.98
N TYR A 101 27.58 -21.40 13.72
CA TYR A 101 27.98 -20.02 13.40
C TYR A 101 26.94 -19.26 12.56
N VAL A 102 26.91 -17.94 12.73
CA VAL A 102 26.30 -17.02 11.78
C VAL A 102 27.16 -17.02 10.52
N THR A 103 26.55 -17.42 9.41
CA THR A 103 27.25 -17.65 8.14
C THR A 103 27.15 -16.46 7.20
N SER A 104 26.06 -15.69 7.27
CA SER A 104 25.94 -14.47 6.49
C SER A 104 25.17 -13.36 7.19
N LEU A 105 25.50 -12.11 6.85
CA LEU A 105 24.78 -10.90 7.28
C LEU A 105 24.57 -9.94 6.11
N GLN A 106 23.44 -9.23 6.13
CA GLN A 106 23.14 -8.11 5.25
C GLN A 106 22.26 -7.10 6.00
N PHE A 107 22.58 -5.82 5.90
CA PHE A 107 21.85 -4.75 6.55
C PHE A 107 21.00 -3.98 5.56
N ARG A 108 19.87 -3.44 6.03
CA ARG A 108 18.96 -2.58 5.27
C ARG A 108 18.77 -1.25 5.96
N THR A 109 18.76 -0.17 5.20
CA THR A 109 18.47 1.18 5.67
C THR A 109 16.99 1.55 5.53
N ASN A 110 16.56 2.55 6.29
CA ASN A 110 15.26 3.22 6.16
C ASN A 110 15.00 3.81 4.76
N ARG A 111 16.03 3.99 3.93
CA ARG A 111 15.92 4.45 2.54
C ARG A 111 15.91 3.32 1.52
N GLY A 112 15.83 2.07 1.97
CA GLY A 112 15.76 0.90 1.10
C GLY A 112 17.11 0.47 0.51
N ARG A 113 18.23 1.06 0.94
CA ARG A 113 19.58 0.63 0.55
C ARG A 113 20.00 -0.58 1.38
N TYR A 114 20.64 -1.54 0.74
CA TYR A 114 21.18 -2.72 1.39
C TYR A 114 22.70 -2.68 1.39
N SER A 115 23.34 -3.25 2.41
CA SER A 115 24.75 -3.58 2.32
C SER A 115 24.96 -4.72 1.32
N GLN A 116 26.21 -4.96 0.94
CA GLN A 116 26.57 -6.27 0.41
C GLN A 116 26.24 -7.38 1.43
N THR A 117 26.22 -8.62 0.95
CA THR A 117 26.22 -9.78 1.84
C THR A 117 27.64 -9.96 2.38
N PHE A 118 27.77 -10.05 3.69
CA PHE A 118 28.99 -10.48 4.37
C PHE A 118 28.88 -11.97 4.66
N GLY A 119 29.99 -12.70 4.57
CA GLY A 119 29.99 -14.16 4.68
C GLY A 119 29.30 -14.87 3.52
N LYS A 120 29.23 -16.20 3.58
CA LYS A 120 28.60 -17.07 2.58
C LYS A 120 27.27 -17.59 3.10
N LYS A 121 26.21 -17.45 2.30
CA LYS A 121 24.87 -17.91 2.70
C LYS A 121 24.86 -19.43 2.87
N GLY A 122 24.42 -19.90 4.04
CA GLY A 122 24.32 -21.32 4.34
C GLY A 122 23.63 -21.59 5.69
N GLY A 123 22.79 -22.61 5.76
CA GLY A 123 21.98 -22.91 6.94
C GLY A 123 20.64 -22.14 6.99
N LYS A 124 20.09 -21.94 8.19
CA LYS A 124 18.76 -21.37 8.41
C LYS A 124 18.78 -19.86 8.22
N ALA A 125 17.90 -19.35 7.36
CA ALA A 125 17.75 -17.92 7.12
C ALA A 125 17.02 -17.22 8.27
N PHE A 126 17.39 -15.97 8.54
CA PHE A 126 16.70 -15.10 9.46
C PHE A 126 16.59 -13.67 8.92
N SER A 127 15.63 -12.94 9.48
CA SER A 127 15.51 -11.51 9.26
C SER A 127 14.84 -10.84 10.45
N TYR A 128 15.27 -9.62 10.75
CA TYR A 128 14.63 -8.76 11.74
C TYR A 128 14.56 -7.33 11.20
N ILE A 129 13.37 -6.73 11.29
CA ILE A 129 13.12 -5.37 10.80
C ILE A 129 12.34 -4.63 11.88
N VAL A 130 12.84 -3.47 12.28
CA VAL A 130 12.15 -2.59 13.23
C VAL A 130 11.17 -1.67 12.52
N ARG A 131 10.05 -1.35 13.17
CA ARG A 131 8.97 -0.48 12.67
C ARG A 131 8.87 0.80 13.51
N ASP A 132 7.87 1.63 13.25
CA ASP A 132 7.47 2.75 14.11
C ASP A 132 8.56 3.79 14.42
N ARG A 133 9.33 4.15 13.39
CA ARG A 133 10.46 5.10 13.45
C ARG A 133 11.62 4.63 14.33
N SER A 134 11.63 3.36 14.73
CA SER A 134 12.78 2.74 15.39
C SER A 134 13.92 2.49 14.43
N TYR A 135 15.13 2.49 14.96
CA TYR A 135 16.34 2.19 14.21
C TYR A 135 17.35 1.47 15.10
N PHE A 136 18.25 0.73 14.45
CA PHE A 136 19.28 -0.04 15.13
C PHE A 136 20.32 0.93 15.70
N VAL A 137 20.74 0.65 16.92
CA VAL A 137 21.81 1.37 17.63
C VAL A 137 22.96 0.47 17.99
N GLY A 138 22.76 -0.85 17.93
CA GLY A 138 23.74 -1.80 18.41
C GLY A 138 23.39 -3.25 18.13
N PHE A 139 24.26 -4.12 18.61
CA PHE A 139 24.05 -5.55 18.63
C PHE A 139 24.56 -6.14 19.95
N ARG A 140 23.87 -7.17 20.41
CA ARG A 140 24.45 -8.17 21.31
C ARG A 140 24.98 -9.32 20.48
N VAL A 141 26.19 -9.77 20.77
CA VAL A 141 26.91 -10.74 19.96
C VAL A 141 27.50 -11.81 20.88
N TYR A 142 27.38 -13.07 20.47
CA TYR A 142 28.06 -14.21 21.07
C TYR A 142 29.09 -14.70 20.05
N ALA A 143 30.37 -14.70 20.40
CA ALA A 143 31.43 -15.03 19.45
C ALA A 143 32.71 -15.58 20.12
N GLY A 144 33.39 -16.47 19.40
CA GLY A 144 34.77 -16.86 19.64
C GLY A 144 35.64 -16.41 18.46
N GLN A 145 36.31 -17.36 17.80
CA GLN A 145 36.95 -17.13 16.50
C GLN A 145 35.93 -16.67 15.43
N TYR A 146 34.71 -17.21 15.48
CA TYR A 146 33.59 -16.82 14.64
C TYR A 146 32.39 -16.35 15.47
N MET A 147 31.48 -15.65 14.83
CA MET A 147 30.22 -15.21 15.42
C MET A 147 29.26 -16.41 15.54
N ASN A 148 28.89 -16.75 16.77
CA ASN A 148 27.97 -17.83 17.07
C ASN A 148 26.52 -17.33 17.00
N GLY A 149 26.26 -16.11 17.49
CA GLY A 149 24.91 -15.53 17.45
C GLY A 149 24.86 -14.02 17.58
N ILE A 150 23.76 -13.44 17.10
CA ILE A 150 23.54 -11.99 17.08
C ILE A 150 22.10 -11.62 17.42
N GLN A 151 21.94 -10.58 18.23
CA GLN A 151 20.66 -9.97 18.59
C GLN A 151 20.75 -8.46 18.37
N VAL A 152 19.67 -7.86 17.87
CA VAL A 152 19.64 -6.44 17.52
C VAL A 152 19.32 -5.60 18.75
N LEU A 153 20.06 -4.50 18.94
CA LEU A 153 19.67 -3.40 19.82
C LEU A 153 19.13 -2.25 18.97
N TYR A 154 17.94 -1.77 19.29
CA TYR A 154 17.27 -0.68 18.59
C TYR A 154 16.66 0.31 19.57
N ARG A 155 16.41 1.53 19.10
CA ARG A 155 15.65 2.52 19.87
C ARG A 155 14.61 3.19 19.00
N LYS A 156 13.53 3.64 19.63
CA LYS A 156 12.55 4.53 19.00
C LYS A 156 13.21 5.89 18.79
N GLY A 157 13.13 6.45 17.59
CA GLY A 157 13.71 7.76 17.34
C GLY A 157 13.03 8.85 18.16
N ASN A 158 13.82 9.63 18.90
CA ASN A 158 13.33 10.80 19.63
C ASN A 158 12.89 11.91 18.67
N SER A 159 11.70 12.46 18.94
CA SER A 159 11.14 13.65 18.30
C SER A 159 11.86 14.90 18.85
N THR A 160 13.11 15.12 18.44
CA THR A 160 13.85 16.33 18.84
C THR A 160 14.21 17.11 17.58
N GLY A 161 13.49 18.22 17.39
CA GLY A 161 13.61 19.13 16.24
C GLY A 161 12.27 19.43 15.57
N GLY A 162 11.53 20.39 16.12
CA GLY A 162 10.35 21.00 15.50
C GLY A 162 9.05 20.76 16.29
N GLY A 163 8.59 21.79 17.01
CA GLY A 163 7.40 21.77 17.84
C GLY A 163 6.17 21.17 17.16
N ASN A 164 5.36 20.45 17.95
CA ASN A 164 3.95 20.13 17.73
C ASN A 164 3.43 19.99 16.27
N ASN A 165 4.15 19.33 15.35
CA ASN A 165 3.61 19.06 14.01
C ASN A 165 4.32 17.92 13.25
N SER A 166 4.54 16.75 13.89
CA SER A 166 5.13 15.60 13.17
C SER A 166 4.08 14.89 12.28
N PHE A 167 4.13 15.15 10.97
CA PHE A 167 3.35 14.44 9.96
C PHE A 167 3.93 13.04 9.70
N GLU A 168 3.16 11.97 9.89
CA GLU A 168 3.54 10.60 9.54
C GLU A 168 3.72 10.46 8.01
N ARG A 169 4.88 9.95 7.57
CA ARG A 169 5.28 9.87 6.15
C ARG A 169 4.45 8.94 5.26
N ASN A 170 3.52 8.16 5.83
CA ASN A 170 2.57 7.30 5.11
C ASN A 170 1.12 7.82 5.21
N LYS A 171 0.95 9.05 5.72
CA LYS A 171 -0.34 9.73 5.82
C LYS A 171 -0.32 11.04 5.05
N VAL A 172 -1.41 11.30 4.35
CA VAL A 172 -1.74 12.63 3.85
C VAL A 172 -2.31 13.43 5.01
N TYR A 173 -1.93 14.69 5.15
CA TYR A 173 -2.52 15.58 6.15
C TYR A 173 -3.25 16.73 5.51
N ILE A 174 -4.44 17.01 6.01
CA ILE A 174 -5.20 18.21 5.66
C ILE A 174 -5.25 19.19 6.81
N PHE A 175 -5.41 20.48 6.49
CA PHE A 175 -5.41 21.58 7.44
C PHE A 175 -6.50 22.59 7.14
N SER A 176 -7.07 23.18 8.19
CA SER A 176 -8.09 24.22 8.05
C SER A 176 -7.52 25.59 7.68
N GLY A 177 -6.24 25.85 7.98
CA GLY A 177 -5.56 27.10 7.68
C GLY A 177 -4.54 26.98 6.55
N ASN A 178 -4.12 28.13 6.01
CA ASN A 178 -2.98 28.23 5.10
C ASN A 178 -1.67 27.88 5.82
N ASN A 179 -0.61 27.60 5.06
CA ASN A 179 0.72 27.26 5.57
C ASN A 179 0.73 26.12 6.60
N TYR A 180 -0.19 25.16 6.44
CA TYR A 180 -0.33 23.99 7.31
C TYR A 180 -0.69 24.31 8.77
N THR A 181 -1.43 25.39 8.99
CA THR A 181 -1.89 25.85 10.31
C THR A 181 -3.34 25.43 10.59
N GLY A 182 -3.83 25.64 11.81
CA GLY A 182 -5.21 25.33 12.20
C GLY A 182 -5.47 23.84 12.48
N ARG A 183 -6.75 23.45 12.48
CA ARG A 183 -7.19 22.07 12.74
C ARG A 183 -6.64 21.14 11.67
N ARG A 184 -6.22 19.92 12.07
CA ARG A 184 -5.60 18.96 11.14
C ARG A 184 -6.14 17.55 11.28
N LYS A 185 -6.05 16.78 10.18
CA LYS A 185 -6.31 15.33 10.18
C LYS A 185 -5.36 14.59 9.25
N GLY A 186 -4.91 13.41 9.69
CA GLY A 186 -4.06 12.52 8.90
C GLY A 186 -4.81 11.31 8.36
N PHE A 187 -4.56 10.95 7.10
CA PHE A 187 -5.25 9.88 6.38
C PHE A 187 -4.25 8.89 5.79
N LYS A 188 -4.48 7.59 6.03
CA LYS A 188 -3.81 6.53 5.27
C LYS A 188 -4.49 6.40 3.90
N MET A 189 -4.07 5.44 3.08
CA MET A 189 -4.81 5.11 1.86
C MET A 189 -6.25 4.69 2.21
N GLY A 190 -7.22 5.22 1.47
CA GLY A 190 -8.63 5.00 1.75
C GLY A 190 -9.51 6.10 1.19
N SER A 191 -10.81 5.96 1.44
CA SER A 191 -11.85 6.92 1.05
C SER A 191 -12.49 7.49 2.31
N TYR A 192 -12.61 8.81 2.38
CA TYR A 192 -13.02 9.53 3.59
C TYR A 192 -14.08 10.56 3.26
N ASN A 193 -15.24 10.45 3.92
CA ASN A 193 -16.39 11.33 3.73
C ASN A 193 -16.39 12.51 4.73
N MET A 194 -17.37 13.41 4.62
CA MET A 194 -17.47 14.65 5.39
C MET A 194 -17.20 14.47 6.89
N SER A 195 -17.88 13.54 7.54
CA SER A 195 -17.74 13.27 8.98
C SER A 195 -16.35 12.78 9.39
N GLN A 196 -15.56 12.26 8.44
CA GLN A 196 -14.25 11.68 8.69
C GLN A 196 -13.10 12.67 8.46
N LEU A 197 -13.39 13.88 7.97
CA LEU A 197 -12.36 14.90 7.66
C LEU A 197 -11.68 15.47 8.90
N GLY A 198 -12.39 15.59 10.03
CA GLY A 198 -11.83 16.05 11.31
C GLY A 198 -11.41 17.54 11.37
N ILE A 199 -11.47 18.27 10.26
CA ILE A 199 -11.22 19.72 10.18
C ILE A 199 -12.51 20.55 9.96
N GLY A 200 -13.66 19.88 9.88
CA GLY A 200 -14.93 20.48 9.48
C GLY A 200 -15.21 20.35 7.97
N ASN A 201 -16.47 20.52 7.59
CA ASN A 201 -16.87 20.58 6.18
C ASN A 201 -16.39 21.89 5.56
N ASP A 202 -16.02 21.87 4.28
CA ASP A 202 -15.66 23.08 3.53
C ASP A 202 -14.64 23.97 4.23
N ASN A 203 -13.70 23.36 4.95
CA ASN A 203 -12.67 24.08 5.71
C ASN A 203 -11.25 23.81 5.22
N LEU A 204 -11.05 22.97 4.20
CA LEU A 204 -9.72 22.63 3.71
C LEU A 204 -9.02 23.84 3.06
N SER A 205 -7.92 24.29 3.64
CA SER A 205 -7.11 25.39 3.08
C SER A 205 -5.69 25.00 2.67
N SER A 206 -5.10 23.98 3.29
CA SER A 206 -3.79 23.46 2.86
C SER A 206 -3.66 21.95 3.06
N ILE A 207 -2.71 21.31 2.37
CA ILE A 207 -2.57 19.84 2.33
C ILE A 207 -1.12 19.39 2.19
N ARG A 208 -0.71 18.40 2.98
CA ARG A 208 0.58 17.71 2.85
C ARG A 208 0.39 16.33 2.23
N VAL A 209 1.00 16.12 1.06
CA VAL A 209 0.95 14.86 0.32
C VAL A 209 2.37 14.27 0.27
N PRO A 210 2.61 13.12 0.92
CA PRO A 210 3.89 12.42 0.82
C PRO A 210 4.18 11.93 -0.60
N ARG A 211 5.48 11.86 -0.95
CA ARG A 211 5.91 11.33 -2.25
C ARG A 211 5.35 9.93 -2.48
N GLY A 212 4.83 9.70 -3.67
CA GLY A 212 4.21 8.43 -4.07
C GLY A 212 2.71 8.36 -3.80
N TYR A 213 2.11 9.38 -3.18
CA TYR A 213 0.68 9.49 -2.98
C TYR A 213 0.06 10.50 -3.96
N LYS A 214 -1.25 10.36 -4.18
CA LYS A 214 -2.11 11.39 -4.74
C LYS A 214 -3.41 11.43 -3.96
N VAL A 215 -4.03 12.59 -3.92
CA VAL A 215 -5.29 12.83 -3.21
C VAL A 215 -6.29 13.39 -4.20
N VAL A 216 -7.48 12.82 -4.27
CA VAL A 216 -8.59 13.42 -5.01
C VAL A 216 -9.51 14.10 -4.00
N LEU A 217 -9.62 15.42 -4.10
CA LEU A 217 -10.56 16.25 -3.34
C LEU A 217 -11.89 16.32 -4.11
N TYR A 218 -12.98 16.33 -3.38
CA TYR A 218 -14.34 16.40 -3.90
C TYR A 218 -15.08 17.56 -3.24
N GLN A 219 -15.77 18.35 -4.05
CA GLN A 219 -16.50 19.51 -3.56
C GLN A 219 -17.65 19.11 -2.63
N ASP A 220 -18.32 17.99 -2.93
CA ASP A 220 -19.48 17.51 -2.17
C ASP A 220 -19.15 16.23 -1.39
N ALA A 221 -19.96 15.93 -0.38
CA ALA A 221 -19.90 14.68 0.36
C ALA A 221 -20.14 13.46 -0.54
N ASN A 222 -19.74 12.27 -0.07
CA ASN A 222 -19.89 11.00 -0.79
C ASN A 222 -19.16 10.95 -2.14
N PHE A 223 -18.04 11.67 -2.28
CA PHE A 223 -17.18 11.70 -3.46
C PHE A 223 -17.89 12.24 -4.72
N LYS A 224 -18.61 13.35 -4.56
CA LYS A 224 -19.41 14.01 -5.61
C LYS A 224 -18.93 15.46 -5.88
N GLY A 225 -19.58 16.14 -6.82
CA GLY A 225 -19.27 17.52 -7.17
C GLY A 225 -18.03 17.69 -8.05
N ALA A 226 -17.51 18.91 -8.12
CA ALA A 226 -16.25 19.18 -8.76
C ALA A 226 -15.12 18.39 -8.08
N THR A 227 -14.06 18.06 -8.82
CA THR A 227 -12.93 17.29 -8.29
C THR A 227 -11.61 17.93 -8.62
N ARG A 228 -10.62 17.75 -7.74
CA ARG A 228 -9.23 18.16 -7.96
C ARG A 228 -8.28 17.11 -7.44
N THR A 229 -7.30 16.75 -8.28
CA THR A 229 -6.25 15.81 -7.88
C THR A 229 -5.01 16.55 -7.45
N ILE A 230 -4.50 16.23 -6.26
CA ILE A 230 -3.30 16.79 -5.65
C ILE A 230 -2.21 15.72 -5.59
N TYR A 231 -1.06 16.02 -6.19
CA TYR A 231 0.08 15.10 -6.24
C TYR A 231 1.20 15.48 -5.27
N ASN A 232 1.28 16.76 -4.89
CA ASN A 232 2.33 17.32 -4.04
C ASN A 232 1.71 18.12 -2.89
N SER A 233 2.49 18.39 -1.85
CA SER A 233 2.04 19.24 -0.75
C SER A 233 1.79 20.66 -1.24
N LEU A 234 0.68 21.27 -0.84
CA LEU A 234 0.31 22.65 -1.16
C LEU A 234 0.13 23.43 0.14
N ALA A 235 0.89 24.51 0.29
CA ALA A 235 0.80 25.42 1.44
C ALA A 235 -0.50 26.24 1.44
N SER A 236 -1.15 26.38 0.27
CA SER A 236 -2.48 26.96 0.14
C SER A 236 -3.20 26.35 -1.07
N LEU A 237 -4.52 26.18 -0.98
CA LEU A 237 -5.39 25.88 -2.12
C LEU A 237 -5.78 27.19 -2.82
N ASN A 238 -5.89 27.14 -4.16
CA ASN A 238 -6.36 28.31 -4.92
C ASN A 238 -7.82 28.68 -4.56
N SER A 239 -8.23 29.90 -4.93
CA SER A 239 -9.56 30.46 -4.65
C SER A 239 -10.74 29.56 -5.07
N THR A 240 -10.57 28.74 -6.12
CA THR A 240 -11.59 27.79 -6.57
C THR A 240 -11.80 26.61 -5.60
N TRP A 241 -10.83 26.28 -4.75
CA TRP A 241 -10.82 25.06 -3.93
C TRP A 241 -10.63 25.28 -2.44
N ASN A 242 -10.14 26.46 -2.04
CA ASN A 242 -10.03 26.83 -0.65
C ASN A 242 -11.41 26.78 0.00
N ASN A 243 -11.53 26.07 1.13
CA ASN A 243 -12.79 25.95 1.88
C ASN A 243 -13.95 25.38 1.04
N ARG A 244 -13.68 24.36 0.22
CA ARG A 244 -14.71 23.70 -0.61
C ARG A 244 -14.69 22.18 -0.60
N THR A 245 -13.84 21.53 0.21
CA THR A 245 -13.72 20.07 0.18
C THR A 245 -14.63 19.41 1.22
N SER A 246 -15.55 18.59 0.76
CA SER A 246 -16.48 17.80 1.58
C SER A 246 -16.15 16.29 1.63
N SER A 247 -15.31 15.76 0.72
CA SER A 247 -14.80 14.38 0.82
C SER A 247 -13.47 14.18 0.07
N LEU A 248 -12.70 13.13 0.40
CA LEU A 248 -11.41 12.86 -0.25
C LEU A 248 -11.05 11.38 -0.40
N GLN A 249 -10.22 11.07 -1.39
CA GLN A 249 -9.62 9.75 -1.58
C GLN A 249 -8.10 9.83 -1.61
N VAL A 250 -7.42 8.97 -0.84
CA VAL A 250 -5.96 8.88 -0.79
C VAL A 250 -5.50 7.61 -1.50
N MET A 251 -4.66 7.77 -2.53
CA MET A 251 -4.18 6.69 -3.40
C MET A 251 -2.67 6.81 -3.63
N LEU A 252 -2.04 5.78 -4.23
CA LEU A 252 -0.69 5.92 -4.79
C LEU A 252 -0.74 6.58 -6.17
N SER A 253 0.26 7.42 -6.48
CA SER A 253 0.43 8.02 -7.81
C SER A 253 1.15 7.04 -8.75
N LYS A 254 0.67 6.86 -9.99
CA LYS A 254 1.40 6.13 -11.05
C LYS A 254 2.66 6.94 -11.42
N GLY A 255 3.80 6.28 -11.57
CA GLY A 255 5.12 6.92 -11.69
C GLY A 255 5.30 7.83 -12.90
N GLY A 256 6.02 8.94 -12.70
CA GLY A 256 6.82 9.60 -13.72
C GLY A 256 8.26 9.08 -13.64
N GLY A 257 8.81 8.66 -14.77
CA GLY A 257 10.11 8.00 -14.89
C GLY A 257 11.29 8.97 -14.84
N GLY A 258 12.40 8.47 -14.29
CA GLY A 258 13.77 8.87 -14.55
C GLY A 258 14.60 7.60 -14.38
N GLY A 259 15.14 7.08 -15.48
CA GLY A 259 15.66 5.72 -15.59
C GLY A 259 17.00 5.52 -14.87
N ASN A 260 17.18 4.34 -14.28
CA ASN A 260 18.24 3.42 -14.69
C ASN A 260 17.86 1.98 -14.32
N THR A 261 18.26 1.04 -15.16
CA THR A 261 17.81 -0.35 -15.28
C THR A 261 18.49 -1.30 -14.27
N GLY A 262 17.75 -2.28 -13.73
CA GLY A 262 18.32 -3.42 -12.99
C GLY A 262 17.44 -4.02 -11.86
N ASN A 263 16.64 -5.04 -12.19
CA ASN A 263 16.27 -6.26 -11.42
C ASN A 263 16.56 -6.28 -9.88
N THR A 264 15.73 -6.70 -8.90
CA THR A 264 14.59 -7.64 -8.72
C THR A 264 13.99 -7.38 -7.31
N GLY A 265 12.72 -6.99 -7.12
CA GLY A 265 11.60 -7.90 -6.85
C GLY A 265 11.60 -8.59 -5.46
N SER A 266 10.64 -8.29 -4.58
CA SER A 266 10.37 -9.18 -3.43
C SER A 266 8.91 -9.64 -3.32
N VAL A 267 7.91 -8.74 -3.45
CA VAL A 267 6.48 -9.14 -3.35
C VAL A 267 5.60 -8.52 -4.44
N VAL A 268 4.48 -9.18 -4.77
CA VAL A 268 3.40 -8.68 -5.65
C VAL A 268 2.46 -7.77 -4.83
N TYR A 269 2.05 -6.63 -5.38
CA TYR A 269 1.15 -5.69 -4.68
C TYR A 269 -0.29 -5.89 -5.11
N LEU A 270 -1.21 -5.99 -4.15
CA LEU A 270 -2.63 -6.29 -4.41
C LEU A 270 -3.42 -5.01 -4.74
N ASN A 271 -4.29 -5.06 -5.76
CA ASN A 271 -5.14 -3.94 -6.16
C ASN A 271 -6.57 -4.12 -5.64
N ARG A 272 -7.28 -5.14 -6.13
CA ARG A 272 -8.66 -5.47 -5.73
C ARG A 272 -8.85 -6.98 -5.49
N PRO A 273 -9.74 -7.40 -4.60
CA PRO A 273 -10.53 -6.56 -3.69
C PRO A 273 -9.67 -5.79 -2.68
N VAL A 274 -10.18 -4.65 -2.21
CA VAL A 274 -9.56 -3.94 -1.08
C VAL A 274 -9.70 -4.78 0.18
N ASN A 275 -8.86 -4.54 1.19
CA ASN A 275 -8.95 -5.29 2.44
C ASN A 275 -10.35 -5.12 3.06
N ASN A 276 -10.93 -6.24 3.53
CA ASN A 276 -12.27 -6.35 4.11
C ASN A 276 -13.45 -6.01 3.15
N ALA A 277 -13.25 -6.09 1.83
CA ALA A 277 -14.36 -5.96 0.88
C ALA A 277 -15.41 -7.08 1.08
N THR A 278 -16.65 -6.81 0.67
CA THR A 278 -17.69 -7.84 0.49
C THR A 278 -17.69 -8.27 -0.96
N LEU A 279 -17.59 -9.57 -1.20
CA LEU A 279 -17.69 -10.18 -2.53
C LEU A 279 -19.01 -10.94 -2.68
N ASP A 280 -19.39 -11.08 -3.94
CA ASP A 280 -20.63 -11.70 -4.41
C ASP A 280 -20.83 -13.13 -3.90
N ASN A 281 -22.07 -13.53 -3.67
CA ASN A 281 -22.45 -14.90 -3.36
C ASN A 281 -23.51 -15.33 -4.37
N GLY A 282 -23.42 -16.58 -4.83
CA GLY A 282 -24.37 -17.09 -5.80
C GLY A 282 -25.80 -17.22 -5.26
N CYS A 283 -26.67 -17.69 -6.14
CA CYS A 283 -28.04 -18.04 -5.81
C CYS A 283 -28.21 -19.52 -5.52
N THR A 284 -29.04 -19.81 -4.52
CA THR A 284 -29.46 -21.18 -4.19
C THR A 284 -30.25 -21.80 -5.36
N ASN A 285 -30.99 -20.98 -6.12
CA ASN A 285 -31.71 -21.39 -7.33
C ASN A 285 -30.82 -21.47 -8.59
N GLY A 286 -29.49 -21.28 -8.47
CA GLY A 286 -28.54 -21.36 -9.58
C GLY A 286 -28.60 -20.23 -10.62
N ARG A 287 -29.47 -19.22 -10.47
CA ARG A 287 -29.67 -18.14 -11.45
C ARG A 287 -28.51 -17.14 -11.55
N ASN A 288 -27.77 -16.94 -10.45
CA ASN A 288 -26.51 -16.18 -10.41
C ASN A 288 -25.44 -17.06 -9.75
N GLY A 289 -24.23 -17.04 -10.32
CA GLY A 289 -23.08 -17.76 -9.78
C GLY A 289 -22.18 -16.82 -9.00
N MET A 290 -21.42 -17.35 -8.06
CA MET A 290 -20.44 -16.59 -7.30
C MET A 290 -19.39 -15.97 -8.22
N ASN A 291 -19.37 -14.64 -8.29
CA ASN A 291 -18.51 -13.88 -9.20
C ASN A 291 -17.45 -13.05 -8.46
N TRP A 292 -16.24 -13.60 -8.35
CA TRP A 292 -15.13 -12.93 -7.68
C TRP A 292 -14.07 -12.49 -8.68
N THR A 293 -13.51 -11.30 -8.49
CA THR A 293 -12.39 -10.79 -9.28
C THR A 293 -11.26 -10.30 -8.38
N PHE A 294 -10.09 -10.86 -8.59
CA PHE A 294 -8.84 -10.51 -7.93
C PHE A 294 -7.91 -9.82 -8.93
N SER A 295 -7.22 -8.76 -8.53
CA SER A 295 -6.27 -8.04 -9.38
C SER A 295 -5.10 -7.49 -8.58
N TRP A 296 -3.95 -7.38 -9.23
CA TRP A 296 -2.68 -6.98 -8.62
C TRP A 296 -1.82 -6.17 -9.58
N ALA A 297 -0.75 -5.57 -9.05
CA ALA A 297 0.25 -4.88 -9.82
C ALA A 297 1.05 -5.87 -10.69
N ARG A 298 1.21 -5.55 -11.97
CA ARG A 298 2.03 -6.34 -12.89
C ARG A 298 3.50 -6.25 -12.48
N LYS A 299 4.17 -7.39 -12.50
CA LYS A 299 5.62 -7.52 -12.39
C LYS A 299 6.23 -7.64 -13.77
N ALA A 300 7.24 -6.82 -14.05
CA ALA A 300 8.08 -6.99 -15.23
C ALA A 300 8.73 -8.38 -15.19
N ARG A 301 8.79 -9.07 -16.34
CA ARG A 301 9.38 -10.41 -16.50
C ARG A 301 8.69 -11.56 -15.73
N ALA A 302 7.48 -11.34 -15.20
CA ALA A 302 6.72 -12.44 -14.63
C ALA A 302 6.09 -13.31 -15.73
N SER A 303 6.44 -14.59 -15.75
CA SER A 303 5.89 -15.58 -16.68
C SER A 303 4.48 -16.02 -16.25
N TYR A 304 4.26 -16.15 -14.92
CA TYR A 304 2.99 -16.53 -14.31
C TYR A 304 2.82 -15.88 -12.94
N TYR A 305 1.60 -15.91 -12.41
CA TYR A 305 1.28 -15.63 -11.02
C TYR A 305 0.60 -16.83 -10.38
N HIS A 306 0.86 -16.98 -9.08
CA HIS A 306 0.16 -17.91 -8.22
C HIS A 306 -0.79 -17.13 -7.32
N LEU A 307 -2.10 -17.32 -7.50
CA LEU A 307 -3.18 -16.79 -6.66
C LEU A 307 -3.66 -17.87 -5.69
N ARG A 308 -3.68 -17.53 -4.39
CA ARG A 308 -4.36 -18.32 -3.36
C ARG A 308 -5.53 -17.57 -2.76
N VAL A 309 -6.68 -18.22 -2.68
CA VAL A 309 -7.88 -17.78 -1.96
C VAL A 309 -8.34 -18.91 -1.04
N TYR A 310 -8.54 -18.62 0.25
CA TYR A 310 -8.81 -19.65 1.26
C TYR A 310 -9.56 -19.07 2.45
N ARG A 311 -10.28 -19.91 3.19
CA ARG A 311 -10.88 -19.56 4.48
C ARG A 311 -9.98 -20.03 5.62
N SER A 312 -9.98 -19.28 6.72
CA SER A 312 -9.25 -19.67 7.93
C SER A 312 -9.81 -20.98 8.49
N GLY A 313 -8.94 -21.93 8.84
CA GLY A 313 -9.33 -23.25 9.32
C GLY A 313 -9.66 -24.28 8.23
N SER A 314 -9.65 -23.91 6.93
CA SER A 314 -9.84 -24.87 5.84
C SER A 314 -8.52 -25.59 5.50
N ALA A 315 -8.55 -26.92 5.42
CA ALA A 315 -7.41 -27.74 5.01
C ALA A 315 -6.94 -27.41 3.58
N ASN A 316 -7.89 -27.17 2.68
CA ASN A 316 -7.63 -26.89 1.27
C ASN A 316 -8.02 -25.46 0.86
N PRO A 317 -7.20 -24.78 0.03
CA PRO A 317 -7.56 -23.48 -0.54
C PRO A 317 -8.69 -23.60 -1.57
N PHE A 318 -9.59 -22.61 -1.59
CA PHE A 318 -10.69 -22.53 -2.54
C PHE A 318 -10.24 -22.21 -3.97
N ILE A 319 -9.22 -21.35 -4.10
CA ILE A 319 -8.48 -21.11 -5.36
C ILE A 319 -6.99 -21.29 -5.07
N ASN A 320 -6.30 -22.04 -5.93
CA ASN A 320 -4.87 -22.31 -5.87
C ASN A 320 -4.27 -22.35 -7.28
N GLU A 321 -4.50 -21.28 -8.05
CA GLU A 321 -4.12 -21.20 -9.46
C GLU A 321 -2.68 -20.71 -9.59
N GLN A 322 -1.79 -21.51 -10.19
CA GLN A 322 -0.35 -21.23 -10.30
C GLN A 322 0.06 -20.70 -11.67
N ARG A 323 -0.81 -20.75 -12.68
CA ARG A 323 -0.47 -20.38 -14.06
C ARG A 323 -1.26 -19.17 -14.56
N VAL A 324 -1.60 -18.23 -13.68
CA VAL A 324 -2.27 -16.98 -14.10
C VAL A 324 -1.29 -16.12 -14.90
N ARG A 325 -1.53 -15.90 -16.19
CA ARG A 325 -0.64 -15.07 -17.05
C ARG A 325 -0.88 -13.57 -16.90
N ASN A 326 -2.12 -13.18 -16.58
CA ASN A 326 -2.53 -11.80 -16.43
C ASN A 326 -2.38 -11.32 -14.98
N ASN A 327 -2.46 -10.01 -14.77
CA ASN A 327 -2.42 -9.41 -13.43
C ASN A 327 -3.81 -9.34 -12.77
N SER A 328 -4.73 -10.21 -13.21
CA SER A 328 -6.07 -10.39 -12.67
C SER A 328 -6.57 -11.82 -12.89
N TYR A 329 -7.49 -12.25 -12.04
CA TYR A 329 -8.16 -13.53 -12.11
C TYR A 329 -9.62 -13.38 -11.67
N SER A 330 -10.54 -13.90 -12.48
CA SER A 330 -11.97 -13.87 -12.19
C SER A 330 -12.54 -15.27 -12.22
N ILE A 331 -13.44 -15.57 -11.28
CA ILE A 331 -14.24 -16.79 -11.29
C ILE A 331 -15.71 -16.43 -11.48
N ASN A 332 -16.43 -17.32 -12.15
CA ASN A 332 -17.87 -17.40 -12.12
C ASN A 332 -18.20 -18.88 -11.92
N ARG A 333 -18.54 -19.26 -10.69
CA ARG A 333 -18.85 -20.66 -10.34
C ARG A 333 -20.31 -20.77 -9.92
N ARG A 334 -20.97 -21.83 -10.36
CA ARG A 334 -22.25 -22.25 -9.77
C ARG A 334 -21.99 -22.72 -8.34
N GLY A 335 -22.87 -22.35 -7.41
CA GLY A 335 -22.76 -22.68 -6.00
C GLY A 335 -22.79 -21.45 -5.08
N ILE A 336 -23.03 -21.71 -3.80
CA ILE A 336 -23.18 -20.69 -2.75
C ILE A 336 -22.23 -20.97 -1.60
N VAL A 337 -21.73 -19.91 -0.96
CA VAL A 337 -21.11 -20.00 0.35
C VAL A 337 -22.22 -19.99 1.39
N ALA A 338 -22.33 -21.07 2.17
CA ALA A 338 -23.27 -21.15 3.29
C ALA A 338 -23.07 -19.96 4.25
N ASN A 339 -24.15 -19.49 4.88
CA ASN A 339 -24.11 -18.28 5.71
C ASN A 339 -23.06 -18.36 6.84
N SER A 340 -22.90 -19.52 7.47
CA SER A 340 -21.88 -19.82 8.49
C SER A 340 -20.43 -19.68 7.97
N ASN A 341 -20.23 -19.79 6.66
CA ASN A 341 -18.92 -19.77 6.01
C ASN A 341 -18.59 -18.45 5.31
N ARG A 342 -19.39 -17.40 5.51
CA ARG A 342 -19.23 -16.11 4.82
C ARG A 342 -18.05 -15.26 5.28
N PHE A 343 -17.48 -15.56 6.44
CA PHE A 343 -16.39 -14.80 7.04
C PHE A 343 -15.08 -15.60 7.07
N GLY A 344 -13.98 -14.90 7.33
CA GLY A 344 -12.65 -15.52 7.48
C GLY A 344 -11.91 -15.81 6.17
N TRP A 345 -12.40 -15.27 5.04
CA TRP A 345 -11.77 -15.43 3.72
C TRP A 345 -10.54 -14.55 3.55
N LYS A 346 -9.51 -15.11 2.93
CA LYS A 346 -8.19 -14.53 2.74
C LYS A 346 -7.71 -14.75 1.32
N TRP A 347 -6.91 -13.81 0.79
CA TRP A 347 -6.24 -13.98 -0.49
C TRP A 347 -4.84 -13.36 -0.53
N LYS A 348 -3.98 -13.92 -1.40
CA LYS A 348 -2.59 -13.51 -1.63
C LYS A 348 -2.09 -13.94 -3.01
N VAL A 349 -1.05 -13.27 -3.51
CA VAL A 349 -0.47 -13.52 -4.85
C VAL A 349 1.06 -13.53 -4.79
N ARG A 350 1.72 -14.35 -5.60
CA ARG A 350 3.16 -14.27 -5.91
C ARG A 350 3.41 -14.41 -7.41
N ALA A 351 4.58 -13.99 -7.89
CA ALA A 351 4.94 -14.04 -9.32
C ALA A 351 6.04 -15.07 -9.59
N MET A 352 6.03 -15.70 -10.76
CA MET A 352 7.10 -16.56 -11.27
C MET A 352 8.00 -15.70 -12.15
N ILE A 353 9.24 -15.47 -11.73
CA ILE A 353 10.21 -14.66 -12.48
C ILE A 353 11.46 -15.51 -12.66
N ASN A 354 11.90 -15.68 -13.91
CA ASN A 354 13.07 -16.49 -14.27
C ASN A 354 13.02 -17.89 -13.64
N GLY A 355 11.88 -18.57 -13.75
CA GLY A 355 11.67 -19.92 -13.20
C GLY A 355 11.57 -20.03 -11.68
N ARG A 356 11.61 -18.92 -10.94
CA ARG A 356 11.50 -18.92 -9.46
C ARG A 356 10.29 -18.12 -8.98
N TRP A 357 9.60 -18.67 -7.99
CA TRP A 357 8.50 -17.99 -7.30
C TRP A 357 9.04 -16.88 -6.38
N THR A 358 8.47 -15.68 -6.47
CA THR A 358 8.71 -14.60 -5.51
C THR A 358 8.08 -14.91 -4.15
N ALA A 359 8.39 -14.11 -3.13
CA ALA A 359 7.63 -14.13 -1.89
C ALA A 359 6.16 -13.76 -2.14
N TRP A 360 5.29 -14.25 -1.26
CA TRP A 360 3.88 -13.91 -1.25
C TRP A 360 3.67 -12.42 -0.97
N SER A 361 2.63 -11.85 -1.56
CA SER A 361 2.07 -10.54 -1.19
C SER A 361 1.66 -10.49 0.29
N GLU A 362 1.24 -9.31 0.75
CA GLU A 362 0.37 -9.22 1.93
C GLU A 362 -0.84 -10.16 1.80
N ILE A 363 -1.39 -10.57 2.94
CA ILE A 363 -2.66 -11.29 3.00
C ILE A 363 -3.77 -10.24 3.18
N ARG A 364 -4.78 -10.26 2.31
CA ARG A 364 -5.98 -9.45 2.48
C ARG A 364 -7.18 -10.31 2.83
N ASN A 365 -8.01 -9.79 3.72
CA ASN A 365 -9.26 -10.43 4.10
C ASN A 365 -10.40 -9.93 3.21
N PHE A 366 -11.44 -10.72 3.06
CA PHE A 366 -12.72 -10.30 2.52
C PHE A 366 -13.84 -11.11 3.19
N ARG A 367 -15.09 -10.74 2.93
CA ARG A 367 -16.27 -11.50 3.32
C ARG A 367 -17.14 -11.76 2.11
N VAL A 368 -17.99 -12.76 2.20
CA VAL A 368 -18.98 -13.09 1.17
C VAL A 368 -20.32 -12.52 1.61
N GLU A 369 -21.11 -11.98 0.68
CA GLU A 369 -22.46 -11.50 0.98
C GLU A 369 -23.43 -12.65 1.33
N PRO A 370 -24.64 -12.36 1.87
CA PRO A 370 -25.63 -13.40 2.16
C PRO A 370 -25.99 -14.21 0.92
N LYS A 371 -26.37 -15.48 1.09
CA LYS A 371 -26.98 -16.22 -0.03
C LYS A 371 -28.20 -15.46 -0.54
N ASN A 372 -28.44 -15.53 -1.85
CA ASN A 372 -29.61 -14.96 -2.52
C ASN A 372 -29.72 -13.43 -2.57
N THR A 373 -28.66 -12.70 -2.24
CA THR A 373 -28.69 -11.22 -2.14
C THR A 373 -29.09 -10.54 -3.45
N ASP A 374 -28.80 -11.14 -4.62
CA ASP A 374 -29.12 -10.55 -5.92
C ASP A 374 -29.82 -11.52 -6.91
N CYS A 375 -30.64 -12.44 -6.36
CA CYS A 375 -31.08 -13.66 -7.05
C CYS A 375 -32.48 -13.66 -7.68
N GLY A 376 -33.18 -12.52 -7.60
CA GLY A 376 -34.42 -12.24 -8.35
C GLY A 376 -35.47 -13.36 -8.33
N SER A 377 -36.41 -13.28 -7.38
CA SER A 377 -37.76 -13.83 -7.56
C SER A 377 -38.77 -12.72 -7.27
N SER A 378 -39.84 -12.72 -8.07
CA SER A 378 -41.04 -11.91 -7.94
C SER A 378 -41.53 -11.78 -6.49
N GLY A 379 -41.84 -10.55 -6.08
CA GLY A 379 -42.45 -10.25 -4.79
C GLY A 379 -41.53 -9.45 -3.86
N ALA A 380 -41.82 -8.16 -3.73
CA ALA A 380 -41.27 -7.22 -2.74
C ALA A 380 -39.73 -7.14 -2.64
N SER A 381 -39.11 -6.51 -3.65
CA SER A 381 -37.75 -5.97 -3.50
C SER A 381 -37.80 -4.83 -2.48
N SER A 382 -37.46 -5.10 -1.23
CA SER A 382 -36.96 -4.04 -0.37
C SER A 382 -35.58 -3.65 -0.91
N ASN A 383 -35.46 -2.41 -1.37
CA ASN A 383 -34.23 -1.79 -1.87
C ASN A 383 -33.23 -1.53 -0.73
N LEU A 384 -32.83 -2.56 0.01
CA LEU A 384 -31.95 -2.44 1.16
C LEU A 384 -30.60 -3.10 0.85
N GLY A 385 -29.67 -2.29 0.32
CA GLY A 385 -28.24 -2.52 0.56
C GLY A 385 -27.29 -2.35 -0.63
N LYS A 386 -27.75 -2.32 -1.89
CA LYS A 386 -26.85 -2.14 -3.04
C LYS A 386 -26.69 -0.65 -3.35
N SER A 387 -25.48 -0.11 -3.17
CA SER A 387 -25.24 1.33 -3.36
C SER A 387 -25.05 1.75 -4.82
N SER A 388 -24.68 0.82 -5.72
CA SER A 388 -24.49 1.08 -7.17
C SER A 388 -24.42 -0.19 -8.03
N TYR A 389 -24.65 -0.04 -9.34
CA TYR A 389 -24.43 -1.01 -10.41
C TYR A 389 -23.34 -0.53 -11.36
N ARG A 390 -22.46 -1.43 -11.78
CA ARG A 390 -21.38 -1.14 -12.71
C ARG A 390 -21.87 -1.15 -14.16
N VAL A 391 -21.56 -0.11 -14.91
CA VAL A 391 -21.72 -0.03 -16.37
C VAL A 391 -20.35 0.05 -17.02
N MET A 392 -20.00 -0.94 -17.85
CA MET A 392 -18.72 -1.06 -18.55
C MET A 392 -18.88 -0.77 -20.04
N PHE A 393 -17.89 -0.10 -20.61
CA PHE A 393 -17.72 0.10 -22.05
C PHE A 393 -16.42 -0.55 -22.48
N LYS A 394 -16.45 -1.30 -23.59
CA LYS A 394 -15.32 -2.00 -24.20
C LYS A 394 -15.32 -1.71 -25.70
N ASN A 395 -14.19 -1.25 -26.22
CA ASN A 395 -13.95 -1.06 -27.64
C ASN A 395 -12.94 -2.11 -28.12
N ASN A 396 -13.43 -3.21 -28.70
CA ASN A 396 -12.61 -4.17 -29.42
C ASN A 396 -12.71 -3.98 -30.95
N SER A 397 -13.19 -2.80 -31.39
CA SER A 397 -13.21 -2.46 -32.79
C SER A 397 -11.96 -1.70 -33.21
N ILE A 398 -11.70 -1.65 -34.51
CA ILE A 398 -10.64 -0.82 -35.11
C ILE A 398 -11.03 0.66 -35.18
N PHE A 399 -12.27 1.02 -34.85
CA PHE A 399 -12.75 2.40 -34.95
C PHE A 399 -12.51 3.18 -33.66
N VAL A 400 -12.32 4.49 -33.80
CA VAL A 400 -12.41 5.41 -32.67
C VAL A 400 -13.88 5.54 -32.27
N VAL A 401 -14.19 5.22 -31.02
CA VAL A 401 -15.55 5.29 -30.49
C VAL A 401 -15.69 6.36 -29.43
N THR A 402 -16.93 6.71 -29.15
CA THR A 402 -17.31 7.52 -28.00
C THR A 402 -18.52 6.90 -27.32
N TYR A 403 -18.60 7.03 -26.01
CA TYR A 403 -19.74 6.57 -25.21
C TYR A 403 -20.30 7.74 -24.39
N ARG A 404 -21.61 7.77 -24.19
CA ARG A 404 -22.30 8.70 -23.31
C ARG A 404 -23.25 7.88 -22.46
N LEU A 405 -23.12 7.99 -21.14
CA LEU A 405 -24.03 7.37 -20.19
C LEU A 405 -24.70 8.48 -19.39
N THR A 406 -26.01 8.60 -19.52
CA THR A 406 -26.80 9.55 -18.72
C THR A 406 -27.72 8.79 -17.78
N TYR A 407 -28.01 9.34 -16.62
CA TYR A 407 -28.98 8.78 -15.67
C TYR A 407 -29.45 9.88 -14.73
N ARG A 408 -30.53 9.68 -13.99
CA ARG A 408 -31.05 10.60 -12.99
C ARG A 408 -30.92 10.00 -11.60
N VAL A 409 -30.56 10.81 -10.61
CA VAL A 409 -30.62 10.44 -9.18
C VAL A 409 -31.30 11.58 -8.47
N ASN A 410 -32.39 11.30 -7.76
CA ASN A 410 -33.24 12.31 -7.10
C ASN A 410 -33.63 13.43 -8.08
N GLY A 411 -34.10 13.06 -9.29
CA GLY A 411 -34.49 14.01 -10.35
C GLY A 411 -33.32 14.67 -11.13
N GLN A 412 -32.12 14.73 -10.56
CA GLN A 412 -30.96 15.39 -11.20
C GLN A 412 -30.29 14.52 -12.27
N LYS A 413 -30.22 15.02 -13.51
CA LYS A 413 -29.54 14.35 -14.63
C LYS A 413 -28.02 14.39 -14.47
N ARG A 414 -27.40 13.23 -14.47
CA ARG A 414 -25.96 12.98 -14.48
C ARG A 414 -25.55 12.51 -15.88
N VAL A 415 -24.38 12.96 -16.32
CA VAL A 415 -23.82 12.63 -17.65
C VAL A 415 -22.37 12.22 -17.48
N ILE A 416 -22.06 10.99 -17.83
CA ILE A 416 -20.69 10.50 -17.99
C ILE A 416 -20.29 10.79 -19.45
N LYS A 417 -19.32 11.71 -19.59
CA LYS A 417 -19.00 12.38 -20.86
C LYS A 417 -18.30 11.48 -21.89
N LYS A 418 -18.48 11.94 -23.13
CA LYS A 418 -18.09 11.40 -24.44
C LYS A 418 -16.58 11.50 -24.68
N GLU A 419 -15.79 10.62 -24.08
CA GLU A 419 -14.36 10.55 -24.38
C GLU A 419 -14.12 9.79 -25.69
N LYS A 420 -13.29 10.35 -26.59
CA LYS A 420 -12.79 9.63 -27.78
C LYS A 420 -11.91 8.48 -27.31
N LYS A 421 -12.19 7.27 -27.76
CA LYS A 421 -11.44 6.07 -27.40
C LYS A 421 -10.92 5.38 -28.64
N ALA A 422 -9.60 5.29 -28.70
CA ALA A 422 -8.88 4.45 -29.64
C ALA A 422 -9.31 2.96 -29.50
N PRO A 423 -8.98 2.13 -30.49
CA PRO A 423 -9.13 0.68 -30.40
C PRO A 423 -8.54 0.07 -29.13
N ASN A 424 -9.05 -1.11 -28.75
CA ASN A 424 -8.53 -1.96 -27.65
C ASN A 424 -8.53 -1.30 -26.27
N TRP A 425 -9.68 -0.78 -25.86
CA TRP A 425 -9.85 -0.09 -24.57
C TRP A 425 -11.08 -0.57 -23.79
N SER A 426 -11.05 -0.48 -22.46
CA SER A 426 -12.21 -0.66 -21.60
C SER A 426 -12.24 0.28 -20.39
N ARG A 427 -13.43 0.62 -19.90
CA ARG A 427 -13.64 1.35 -18.64
C ARG A 427 -15.00 1.05 -18.06
N SER A 428 -15.08 1.16 -16.74
CA SER A 428 -16.31 0.97 -15.98
C SER A 428 -16.66 2.21 -15.17
N PHE A 429 -17.96 2.37 -14.95
CA PHE A 429 -18.56 3.43 -14.17
C PHE A 429 -19.54 2.81 -13.19
N ASP A 430 -19.53 3.28 -11.95
CA ASP A 430 -20.52 2.87 -10.96
C ASP A 430 -21.69 3.86 -11.03
N VAL A 431 -22.89 3.36 -11.31
CA VAL A 431 -24.14 4.12 -11.38
C VAL A 431 -24.97 3.77 -10.14
N PRO A 432 -25.44 4.75 -9.36
CA PRO A 432 -26.21 4.47 -8.15
C PRO A 432 -27.40 3.53 -8.40
N ALA A 433 -27.71 2.65 -7.45
CA ALA A 433 -28.77 1.67 -7.63
C ALA A 433 -30.16 2.31 -7.73
N ASN A 434 -30.32 3.48 -7.12
CA ASN A 434 -31.52 4.31 -7.22
C ASN A 434 -31.54 5.21 -8.48
N ALA A 435 -30.63 4.99 -9.43
CA ALA A 435 -30.60 5.79 -10.65
C ALA A 435 -31.76 5.42 -11.60
N THR A 436 -32.47 6.43 -12.07
CA THR A 436 -33.57 6.33 -13.03
C THR A 436 -33.16 6.89 -14.40
N ASP A 437 -33.94 6.65 -15.45
CA ASP A 437 -33.67 7.15 -16.82
C ASP A 437 -32.22 6.93 -17.29
N VAL A 438 -31.69 5.72 -17.05
CA VAL A 438 -30.32 5.40 -17.42
C VAL A 438 -30.29 5.17 -18.93
N LYS A 439 -29.64 6.06 -19.67
CA LYS A 439 -29.52 6.04 -21.14
C LYS A 439 -28.07 5.90 -21.56
N VAL A 440 -27.83 5.01 -22.50
CA VAL A 440 -26.50 4.79 -23.09
C VAL A 440 -26.55 5.14 -24.56
N THR A 441 -25.56 5.92 -25.02
CA THR A 441 -25.33 6.23 -26.42
C THR A 441 -23.89 5.92 -26.79
N ILE A 442 -23.66 5.22 -27.89
CA ILE A 442 -22.33 4.90 -28.43
C ILE A 442 -22.29 5.38 -29.88
N ARG A 443 -21.22 6.09 -30.25
CA ARG A 443 -20.97 6.60 -31.60
C ARG A 443 -19.57 6.20 -32.04
N TYR A 444 -19.35 6.01 -33.32
CA TYR A 444 -18.02 5.76 -33.89
C TYR A 444 -17.66 6.85 -34.92
N LEU A 445 -16.37 7.06 -35.14
CA LEU A 445 -15.88 7.99 -36.15
C LEU A 445 -15.81 7.27 -37.50
N LYS A 446 -16.63 7.71 -38.44
CA LYS A 446 -16.64 7.27 -39.84
C LYS A 446 -15.98 8.38 -40.66
N GLN A 447 -14.75 8.15 -41.14
CA GLN A 447 -13.92 9.18 -41.80
C GLN A 447 -13.78 10.43 -40.91
N THR A 448 -14.45 11.53 -41.25
CA THR A 448 -14.43 12.81 -40.51
C THR A 448 -15.68 13.05 -39.66
N ALA A 449 -16.72 12.21 -39.77
CA ALA A 449 -18.01 12.41 -39.11
C ALA A 449 -18.36 11.33 -38.07
N TRP A 450 -19.11 11.71 -37.02
CA TRP A 450 -19.55 10.77 -35.98
C TRP A 450 -20.88 10.11 -36.35
N ALA A 451 -20.92 8.79 -36.49
CA ALA A 451 -22.14 8.02 -36.70
C ALA A 451 -22.62 7.34 -35.41
N GLU A 452 -23.93 7.20 -35.22
CA GLU A 452 -24.50 6.50 -34.06
C GLU A 452 -24.48 4.99 -34.24
N LEU A 453 -24.08 4.29 -33.19
CA LEU A 453 -23.94 2.83 -33.18
C LEU A 453 -24.95 2.16 -32.23
N TYR A 454 -25.30 2.84 -31.14
CA TYR A 454 -26.24 2.31 -30.15
C TYR A 454 -26.82 3.46 -29.33
N ARG A 455 -28.14 3.44 -29.11
CA ARG A 455 -28.82 4.36 -28.19
C ARG A 455 -30.02 3.67 -27.55
N GLN A 456 -29.96 3.40 -26.25
CA GLN A 456 -31.09 2.81 -25.53
C GLN A 456 -31.16 3.29 -24.07
N ASN A 457 -32.38 3.30 -23.55
CA ASN A 457 -32.63 3.33 -22.11
C ASN A 457 -32.45 1.92 -21.54
N ILE A 458 -31.79 1.81 -20.40
CA ILE A 458 -31.50 0.55 -19.72
C ILE A 458 -31.96 0.62 -18.27
N THR A 459 -32.54 -0.46 -17.76
CA THR A 459 -32.81 -0.57 -16.32
C THR A 459 -31.62 -1.21 -15.62
N LEU A 460 -31.07 -0.53 -14.62
CA LEU A 460 -29.97 -1.07 -13.83
C LEU A 460 -30.52 -1.89 -12.67
N ARG A 461 -30.69 -3.20 -12.90
CA ARG A 461 -30.95 -4.20 -11.85
C ARG A 461 -29.72 -5.06 -11.55
N ARG A 462 -28.67 -4.90 -12.36
CA ARG A 462 -27.40 -5.63 -12.34
C ARG A 462 -26.34 -4.84 -13.13
N ASN A 463 -25.08 -5.26 -13.02
CA ASN A 463 -24.00 -4.70 -13.83
C ASN A 463 -24.28 -4.91 -15.34
N ARG A 464 -23.82 -3.98 -16.18
CA ARG A 464 -24.03 -3.98 -17.63
C ARG A 464 -22.71 -3.72 -18.34
N CYS A 465 -22.49 -4.36 -19.50
CA CYS A 465 -21.34 -4.09 -20.35
C CYS A 465 -21.81 -3.79 -21.78
N PHE A 466 -21.09 -2.91 -22.46
CA PHE A 466 -21.28 -2.59 -23.86
C PHE A 466 -19.99 -2.88 -24.61
N ASN A 467 -20.05 -3.80 -25.57
CA ASN A 467 -18.89 -4.22 -26.36
C ASN A 467 -19.09 -3.81 -27.83
N VAL A 468 -18.19 -2.95 -28.32
CA VAL A 468 -18.11 -2.56 -29.73
C VAL A 468 -17.13 -3.48 -30.45
N LYS A 469 -17.57 -4.12 -31.53
CA LYS A 469 -16.77 -5.07 -32.33
C LYS A 469 -16.67 -4.61 -33.79
N THR A 470 -15.55 -4.92 -34.46
CA THR A 470 -15.35 -4.63 -35.90
C THR A 470 -16.28 -5.47 -36.78
N LYS A 471 -16.35 -6.79 -36.55
CA LYS A 471 -17.16 -7.70 -37.36
C LYS A 471 -18.65 -7.38 -37.19
N GLY A 472 -19.28 -6.88 -38.26
CA GLY A 472 -20.69 -6.45 -38.28
C GLY A 472 -20.98 -5.16 -37.51
N LEU A 473 -19.96 -4.32 -37.28
CA LEU A 473 -19.99 -3.00 -36.63
C LEU A 473 -21.23 -2.75 -35.76
N SER A 474 -21.26 -3.32 -34.57
CA SER A 474 -22.37 -3.20 -33.62
C SER A 474 -21.89 -3.00 -32.20
N ALA A 475 -22.68 -2.25 -31.41
CA ALA A 475 -22.55 -2.20 -29.96
C ALA A 475 -23.60 -3.13 -29.37
N ARG A 476 -23.16 -4.20 -28.71
CA ARG A 476 -24.07 -5.12 -28.03
C ARG A 476 -24.01 -4.89 -26.53
N LEU A 477 -25.20 -4.76 -25.94
CA LEU A 477 -25.38 -4.86 -24.52
C LEU A 477 -25.17 -6.33 -24.11
N SER A 478 -24.26 -6.54 -23.17
CA SER A 478 -23.97 -7.83 -22.56
C SER A 478 -24.19 -7.75 -21.06
N THR A 479 -24.76 -8.81 -20.49
CA THR A 479 -24.77 -9.05 -19.04
C THR A 479 -23.45 -9.65 -18.56
N ASP A 480 -22.67 -10.21 -19.47
CA ASP A 480 -21.33 -10.75 -19.21
C ASP A 480 -20.26 -9.68 -19.52
N CYS A 481 -19.49 -9.31 -18.49
CA CYS A 481 -18.49 -8.24 -18.54
C CYS A 481 -17.05 -8.75 -18.80
N ARG A 482 -16.90 -9.97 -19.36
CA ARG A 482 -15.60 -10.60 -19.69
C ARG A 482 -14.72 -9.80 -20.67
#